data_AF-A0AA97ED47-F1
#
_entry.id   AF-A0AA97ED47-F1
#
_cell.length_a   1.000
_cell.length_b   1.000
_cell.length_c   1.000
_cell.angle_alpha   90.00
_cell.angle_beta   90.00
_cell.angle_gamma   90.00
#
_symmetry.space_group_name_H-M   'P 1'
#
loop_
_entity.id
_entity.type
_entity.pdbx_description
1 polymer ?
#
loop_
_entity_poly.entity_id
_entity_poly.type
_entity_poly.pdbx_seq_one_letter_code
_entity_poly.pdbx_strand_id
1 'polypeptide(L)'
;MQRWIRVLVRWIANPYAKPIVSSWLKEQVNSVNKYERWSLGIEVTGFIAVIISILLLSQQTHAQVESLYSSSYAAVVDKQLSLTSIFIEKPELGSYFLKNDKPNIDLKDLEESDLNAYYQAIAMADYYLDFFDLFHDQVSYFLPHSRDPKGESYLGWENYITESFKQSPILCQRLAQVQDWYTPGFKEFSRCFQKGY
;
A
#
# COMPACT_ATOMS: atom_id res chain seq x y z
N MET A 1 -4.50 -20.75 -10.62
CA MET A 1 -5.66 -21.35 -9.92
C MET A 1 -7.00 -21.03 -10.57
N GLN A 2 -7.31 -19.76 -10.89
CA GLN A 2 -8.60 -19.35 -11.50
C GLN A 2 -8.95 -19.99 -12.87
N ARG A 3 -7.95 -20.42 -13.66
CA ARG A 3 -8.18 -21.06 -14.98
C ARG A 3 -8.81 -22.45 -14.85
N TRP A 4 -8.37 -23.23 -13.86
CA TRP A 4 -8.91 -24.58 -13.60
C TRP A 4 -10.32 -24.54 -13.01
N ILE A 5 -10.60 -23.58 -12.12
CA ILE A 5 -11.95 -23.37 -11.57
C ILE A 5 -12.94 -23.01 -12.69
N ARG A 6 -12.56 -22.13 -13.62
CA ARG A 6 -13.42 -21.79 -14.78
C ARG A 6 -13.68 -22.97 -15.71
N VAL A 7 -12.70 -23.86 -15.90
CA VAL A 7 -12.86 -25.08 -16.70
C VAL A 7 -13.81 -26.06 -15.99
N LEU A 8 -13.63 -26.25 -14.67
CA LEU A 8 -14.49 -27.14 -13.88
C LEU A 8 -15.94 -26.65 -13.84
N VAL A 9 -16.16 -25.35 -13.62
CA VAL A 9 -17.51 -24.74 -13.64
C VAL A 9 -18.15 -24.83 -15.02
N ARG A 10 -17.39 -24.59 -16.10
CA ARG A 10 -17.91 -24.75 -17.49
C ARG A 10 -18.25 -26.21 -17.81
N TRP A 11 -17.49 -27.16 -17.27
CA TRP A 11 -17.76 -28.58 -17.48
C TRP A 11 -19.01 -29.05 -16.71
N ILE A 12 -19.16 -28.62 -15.45
CA ILE A 12 -20.35 -28.90 -14.62
C ILE A 12 -21.61 -28.22 -15.19
N ALA A 13 -21.47 -27.03 -15.76
CA ALA A 13 -22.57 -26.28 -16.38
C ALA A 13 -22.96 -26.78 -17.78
N ASN A 14 -22.20 -27.72 -18.38
CA ASN A 14 -22.48 -28.22 -19.72
C ASN A 14 -23.76 -29.10 -19.71
N PRO A 15 -24.85 -28.69 -20.40
CA PRO A 15 -26.11 -29.42 -20.39
C PRO A 15 -26.00 -30.83 -21.00
N TYR A 16 -25.00 -31.07 -21.86
CA TYR A 16 -24.76 -32.37 -22.49
C TYR A 16 -24.02 -33.38 -21.60
N ALA A 17 -23.31 -32.90 -20.56
CA ALA A 17 -22.61 -33.79 -19.60
C ALA A 17 -23.57 -34.36 -18.53
N LYS A 18 -24.67 -33.64 -18.24
CA LYS A 18 -25.65 -34.01 -17.21
C LYS A 18 -26.27 -35.41 -17.37
N PRO A 19 -26.79 -35.83 -18.54
CA PRO A 19 -27.47 -37.12 -18.66
C PRO A 19 -26.51 -38.31 -18.48
N ILE A 20 -25.31 -38.25 -19.06
CA ILE A 20 -24.29 -39.31 -19.01
C ILE A 20 -23.74 -39.49 -17.59
N VAL A 21 -23.44 -38.38 -16.90
CA VAL A 21 -22.97 -38.43 -15.51
C VAL A 21 -24.09 -38.92 -14.58
N SER A 22 -25.35 -38.54 -14.83
CA SER A 22 -26.47 -38.95 -13.99
C SER A 22 -26.82 -40.43 -14.08
N SER A 23 -26.70 -41.06 -15.27
CA SER A 23 -26.98 -42.49 -15.43
C SER A 23 -25.88 -43.33 -14.80
N TRP A 24 -24.61 -42.97 -15.03
CA TRP A 24 -23.45 -43.63 -14.43
C TRP A 24 -23.47 -43.55 -12.90
N LEU A 25 -23.80 -42.38 -12.33
CA LEU A 25 -23.92 -42.22 -10.87
C LEU A 25 -25.05 -43.05 -10.28
N LYS A 26 -26.20 -43.16 -10.96
CA LYS A 26 -27.33 -43.98 -10.48
C LYS A 26 -26.99 -45.46 -10.43
N GLU A 27 -26.24 -45.95 -11.42
CA GLU A 27 -25.82 -47.35 -11.49
C GLU A 27 -24.83 -47.70 -10.38
N GLN A 28 -23.86 -46.81 -10.11
CA GLN A 28 -22.89 -46.98 -9.01
C GLN A 28 -23.54 -46.85 -7.62
N VAL A 29 -24.52 -45.96 -7.43
CA VAL A 29 -25.17 -45.79 -6.11
C VAL A 29 -26.02 -47.01 -5.72
N ASN A 30 -26.59 -47.72 -6.70
CA ASN A 30 -27.47 -48.86 -6.43
C ASN A 30 -26.74 -50.14 -6.02
N SER A 31 -25.46 -50.30 -6.36
CA SER A 31 -24.65 -51.47 -5.99
C SER A 31 -24.02 -51.40 -4.59
N VAL A 32 -24.13 -50.25 -3.92
CA VAL A 32 -23.39 -49.90 -2.70
C VAL A 32 -24.23 -50.14 -1.43
N ASN A 33 -23.60 -50.64 -0.36
CA ASN A 33 -24.23 -51.01 0.91
C ASN A 33 -24.75 -49.76 1.67
N LYS A 34 -25.74 -49.92 2.56
CA LYS A 34 -26.39 -48.80 3.26
C LYS A 34 -25.40 -47.92 4.03
N TYR A 35 -24.38 -48.52 4.66
CA TYR A 35 -23.34 -47.80 5.40
C TYR A 35 -22.43 -46.98 4.49
N GLU A 36 -22.06 -47.52 3.34
CA GLU A 36 -21.22 -46.84 2.34
C GLU A 36 -21.96 -45.62 1.74
N ARG A 37 -23.28 -45.71 1.54
CA ARG A 37 -24.10 -44.56 1.12
C ARG A 37 -24.10 -43.42 2.14
N TRP A 38 -24.14 -43.75 3.44
CA TRP A 38 -24.06 -42.75 4.50
C TRP A 38 -22.66 -42.12 4.60
N SER A 39 -21.60 -42.93 4.52
CA SER A 39 -20.21 -42.43 4.48
C SER A 39 -20.02 -41.46 3.32
N LEU A 40 -20.47 -41.83 2.11
CA LEU A 40 -20.39 -40.99 0.93
C LEU A 40 -21.18 -39.69 1.08
N GLY A 41 -22.35 -39.74 1.74
CA GLY A 41 -23.11 -38.54 2.07
C GLY A 41 -22.37 -37.58 3.00
N ILE A 42 -21.69 -38.11 4.03
CA ILE A 42 -20.88 -37.32 4.97
C ILE A 42 -19.66 -36.72 4.25
N GLU A 43 -18.98 -37.50 3.41
CA GLU A 43 -17.82 -37.02 2.64
C GLU A 43 -18.20 -35.91 1.66
N VAL A 44 -19.30 -36.07 0.92
CA VAL A 44 -19.79 -35.05 -0.01
C VAL A 44 -20.20 -33.77 0.73
N THR A 45 -20.92 -33.89 1.85
CA THR A 45 -21.32 -32.72 2.63
C THR A 45 -20.12 -32.01 3.27
N GLY A 46 -19.14 -32.76 3.78
CA GLY A 46 -17.88 -32.21 4.28
C GLY A 46 -17.09 -31.47 3.20
N PHE A 47 -17.00 -32.04 1.99
CA PHE A 47 -16.33 -31.39 0.86
C PHE A 47 -17.03 -30.10 0.42
N ILE A 48 -18.37 -30.10 0.37
CA ILE A 48 -19.16 -28.89 0.07
C ILE A 48 -18.91 -27.81 1.13
N ALA A 49 -18.88 -28.18 2.43
CA ALA A 49 -18.61 -27.26 3.51
C ALA A 49 -17.22 -26.59 3.35
N VAL A 50 -16.19 -27.37 3.02
CA VAL A 50 -14.83 -26.84 2.75
C VAL A 50 -14.84 -25.85 1.58
N ILE A 51 -15.52 -26.16 0.48
CA ILE A 51 -15.63 -25.24 -0.67
C ILE A 51 -16.29 -23.93 -0.24
N ILE A 52 -17.39 -24.00 0.50
CA ILE A 52 -18.09 -22.81 1.01
C ILE A 52 -17.17 -21.99 1.91
N SER A 53 -16.44 -22.63 2.83
CA SER A 53 -15.47 -21.96 3.69
C SER A 53 -14.37 -21.25 2.90
N ILE A 54 -13.83 -21.86 1.85
CA ILE A 54 -12.82 -21.23 0.98
C ILE A 54 -13.40 -20.00 0.27
N LEU A 55 -14.64 -20.07 -0.22
CA LEU A 55 -15.30 -18.94 -0.88
C LEU A 55 -15.54 -17.79 0.10
N LEU A 56 -15.99 -18.07 1.32
CA LEU A 56 -16.18 -17.08 2.36
C LEU A 56 -14.85 -16.43 2.78
N LEU A 57 -13.80 -17.23 2.97
CA LEU A 57 -12.46 -16.73 3.26
C LEU A 57 -11.97 -15.81 2.14
N SER A 58 -12.16 -16.20 0.88
CA SER A 58 -11.79 -15.35 -0.27
C SER A 58 -12.52 -14.00 -0.24
N GLN A 59 -13.81 -13.98 0.07
CA GLN A 59 -14.58 -12.74 0.18
C GLN A 59 -14.10 -11.87 1.34
N GLN A 60 -13.83 -12.47 2.50
CA GLN A 60 -13.29 -11.76 3.67
C GLN A 60 -11.91 -11.16 3.38
N THR A 61 -11.03 -11.91 2.72
CA THR A 61 -9.71 -11.41 2.33
C THR A 61 -9.83 -10.21 1.39
N HIS A 62 -10.76 -10.23 0.43
CA HIS A 62 -11.00 -9.07 -0.43
C HIS A 62 -11.45 -7.83 0.34
N ALA A 63 -12.42 -7.97 1.26
CA ALA A 63 -12.88 -6.86 2.08
C ALA A 63 -11.79 -6.33 3.04
N GLN A 64 -10.95 -7.21 3.59
CA GLN A 64 -9.82 -6.81 4.43
C GLN A 64 -8.79 -6.01 3.64
N VAL A 65 -8.48 -6.44 2.42
CA VAL A 65 -7.57 -5.71 1.53
C VAL A 65 -8.13 -4.32 1.19
N GLU A 66 -9.43 -4.20 0.92
CA GLU A 66 -10.09 -2.90 0.73
C GLU A 66 -10.03 -2.01 1.96
N SER A 67 -10.24 -2.57 3.15
CA SER A 67 -10.12 -1.83 4.41
C SER A 67 -8.68 -1.35 4.65
N LEU A 68 -7.67 -2.16 4.32
CA LEU A 68 -6.26 -1.76 4.44
C LEU A 68 -5.95 -0.59 3.50
N TYR A 69 -6.42 -0.62 2.25
CA TYR A 69 -6.27 0.50 1.31
C TYR A 69 -6.85 1.79 1.89
N SER A 70 -8.08 1.75 2.42
CA SER A 70 -8.71 2.94 3.00
C SER A 70 -7.98 3.43 4.25
N SER A 71 -7.45 2.54 5.08
CA SER A 71 -6.70 2.90 6.28
C SER A 71 -5.36 3.55 5.94
N SER A 72 -4.63 3.00 4.96
CA SER A 72 -3.38 3.59 4.44
C SER A 72 -3.63 4.97 3.85
N TYR A 73 -4.73 5.13 3.09
CA TYR A 73 -5.14 6.44 2.58
C TYR A 73 -5.38 7.46 3.70
N ALA A 74 -6.16 7.09 4.70
CA ALA A 74 -6.41 7.96 5.84
C ALA A 74 -5.11 8.35 6.56
N ALA A 75 -4.17 7.42 6.76
CA ALA A 75 -2.91 7.68 7.44
C ALA A 75 -2.02 8.70 6.70
N VAL A 76 -1.89 8.58 5.37
CA VAL A 76 -1.09 9.52 4.57
C VAL A 76 -1.74 10.91 4.55
N VAL A 77 -3.07 10.99 4.37
CA VAL A 77 -3.79 12.27 4.38
C VAL A 77 -3.71 12.94 5.75
N ASP A 78 -3.85 12.18 6.84
CA ASP A 78 -3.74 12.68 8.20
C ASP A 78 -2.33 13.24 8.49
N LYS A 79 -1.29 12.56 8.02
CA LYS A 79 0.10 13.06 8.08
C LYS A 79 0.27 14.37 7.31
N GLN A 80 -0.28 14.46 6.10
CA GLN A 80 -0.24 15.69 5.29
C GLN A 80 -0.99 16.86 5.96
N LEU A 81 -2.17 16.59 6.51
CA LEU A 81 -2.97 17.60 7.23
C LEU A 81 -2.25 18.08 8.49
N SER A 82 -1.62 17.17 9.22
CA SER A 82 -0.81 17.50 10.40
C SER A 82 0.40 18.37 10.01
N LEU A 83 1.09 18.03 8.92
CA LEU A 83 2.20 18.84 8.39
C LEU A 83 1.73 20.25 8.03
N THR A 84 0.55 20.36 7.42
CA THR A 84 -0.08 21.65 7.09
C THR A 84 -0.45 22.43 8.34
N SER A 85 -1.00 21.77 9.37
CA SER A 85 -1.34 22.39 10.66
C SER A 85 -0.11 23.00 11.32
N ILE A 86 1.03 22.29 11.31
CA ILE A 86 2.27 22.80 11.89
C ILE A 86 2.73 24.07 11.17
N PHE A 87 2.60 24.16 9.84
CA PHE A 87 2.92 25.40 9.11
C PHE A 87 1.96 26.55 9.37
N ILE A 88 0.70 26.26 9.67
CA ILE A 88 -0.28 27.28 10.08
C ILE A 88 0.08 27.82 11.47
N GLU A 89 0.45 26.93 12.39
CA GLU A 89 0.83 27.27 13.76
C GLU A 89 2.20 27.97 13.84
N LYS A 90 3.14 27.57 12.98
CA LYS A 90 4.54 28.03 12.97
C LYS A 90 4.98 28.44 11.56
N PRO A 91 4.45 29.56 11.03
CA PRO A 91 4.73 29.99 9.66
C PRO A 91 6.21 30.31 9.41
N GLU A 92 6.99 30.64 10.44
CA GLU A 92 8.43 30.87 10.36
C GLU A 92 9.21 29.65 9.84
N LEU A 93 8.70 28.43 10.11
CA LEU A 93 9.29 27.20 9.61
C LEU A 93 9.15 27.07 8.09
N GLY A 94 8.13 27.72 7.50
CA GLY A 94 7.91 27.73 6.05
C GLY A 94 9.11 28.28 5.28
N SER A 95 9.90 29.17 5.88
CA SER A 95 11.10 29.73 5.25
C SER A 95 12.24 28.72 5.05
N TYR A 96 12.19 27.57 5.72
CA TYR A 96 13.18 26.50 5.60
C TYR A 96 12.78 25.39 4.61
N PHE A 97 11.48 25.26 4.31
CA PHE A 97 10.93 24.13 3.55
C PHE A 97 10.16 24.52 2.28
N LEU A 98 9.47 25.66 2.27
CA LEU A 98 8.48 26.01 1.25
C LEU A 98 8.90 27.18 0.35
N LYS A 99 9.89 27.99 0.77
CA LYS A 99 10.14 29.30 0.17
C LYS A 99 11.62 29.52 -0.13
N ASN A 100 11.92 29.87 -1.39
CA ASN A 100 13.26 30.26 -1.85
C ASN A 100 13.74 31.63 -1.33
N ASP A 101 12.98 32.28 -0.44
CA ASP A 101 13.31 33.63 0.05
C ASP A 101 14.58 33.63 0.92
N LYS A 102 14.92 32.51 1.56
CA LYS A 102 16.19 32.33 2.27
C LYS A 102 17.04 31.32 1.50
N PRO A 103 18.08 31.75 0.80
CA PRO A 103 18.92 30.83 0.04
C PRO A 103 19.62 29.88 1.02
N ASN A 104 19.35 28.58 0.86
CA ASN A 104 20.17 27.46 1.35
C ASN A 104 20.78 27.65 2.75
N ILE A 105 19.94 27.80 3.77
CA ILE A 105 20.43 27.74 5.16
C ILE A 105 20.89 26.31 5.44
N ASP A 106 22.18 26.15 5.74
CA ASP A 106 22.73 24.89 6.23
C ASP A 106 22.23 24.64 7.66
N LEU A 107 21.92 23.38 8.01
CA LEU A 107 21.56 23.00 9.38
C LEU A 107 22.59 23.46 10.40
N LYS A 108 23.88 23.46 10.03
CA LYS A 108 24.96 23.93 10.90
C LYS A 108 24.87 25.41 11.23
N ASP A 109 24.59 26.24 10.22
CA ASP A 109 24.44 27.69 10.41
C ASP A 109 23.21 28.00 11.28
N LEU A 110 22.16 27.18 11.16
CA LEU A 110 20.97 27.30 11.99
C LEU A 110 21.24 26.89 13.45
N GLU A 111 22.03 25.83 13.66
CA GLU A 111 22.43 25.37 15.00
C GLU A 111 23.21 26.44 15.78
N GLU A 112 24.13 27.13 15.11
CA GLU A 112 24.95 28.18 15.71
C GLU A 112 24.18 29.48 15.97
N SER A 113 23.21 29.82 15.11
CA SER A 113 22.49 31.10 15.17
C SER A 113 21.23 31.07 16.06
N ASP A 114 20.43 30.01 15.98
CA ASP A 114 19.19 29.85 16.75
C ASP A 114 18.92 28.37 17.02
N LEU A 115 19.40 27.91 18.18
CA LEU A 115 19.26 26.52 18.62
C LEU A 115 17.79 26.06 18.73
N ASN A 116 16.86 26.96 19.06
CA ASN A 116 15.44 26.59 19.14
C ASN A 116 14.86 26.40 17.74
N ALA A 117 15.15 27.31 16.80
CA ALA A 117 14.75 27.16 15.40
C ALA A 117 15.36 25.89 14.78
N TYR A 118 16.61 25.57 15.12
CA TYR A 118 17.28 24.34 14.70
C TYR A 118 16.51 23.08 15.11
N TYR A 119 16.17 22.91 16.39
CA TYR A 119 15.45 21.74 16.85
C TYR A 119 14.06 21.61 16.20
N GLN A 120 13.39 22.74 15.97
CA GLN A 120 12.10 22.74 15.28
C GLN A 120 12.23 22.38 13.81
N ALA A 121 13.27 22.86 13.13
CA ALA A 121 13.55 22.52 11.74
C ALA A 121 13.91 21.04 11.60
N ILE A 122 14.73 20.47 12.49
CA ILE A 122 15.02 19.03 12.47
C ILE A 122 13.77 18.19 12.73
N ALA A 123 12.97 18.54 13.73
CA ALA A 123 11.73 17.80 14.01
C ALA A 123 10.76 17.84 12.81
N MET A 124 10.68 18.99 12.13
CA MET A 124 9.91 19.13 10.90
C MET A 124 10.50 18.32 9.74
N ALA A 125 11.82 18.31 9.60
CA ALA A 125 12.50 17.52 8.57
C ALA A 125 12.25 16.02 8.77
N ASP A 126 12.37 15.52 10.00
CA ASP A 126 12.01 14.12 10.33
C ASP A 126 10.56 13.82 9.97
N TYR A 127 9.64 14.74 10.28
CA TYR A 127 8.23 14.58 9.94
C TYR A 127 7.97 14.53 8.42
N TYR A 128 8.67 15.35 7.64
CA TYR A 128 8.63 15.31 6.17
C TYR A 128 9.19 14.01 5.62
N LEU A 129 10.34 13.56 6.11
CA LEU A 129 10.99 12.35 5.65
C LEU A 129 10.12 11.12 5.95
N ASP A 130 9.51 11.05 7.14
CA ASP A 130 8.54 10.01 7.49
C ASP A 130 7.31 10.03 6.59
N PHE A 131 6.79 11.23 6.26
CA PHE A 131 5.68 11.36 5.32
C PHE A 131 6.06 10.90 3.91
N PHE A 132 7.24 11.27 3.42
CA PHE A 132 7.70 10.90 2.09
C PHE A 132 8.04 9.41 1.95
N ASP A 133 8.64 8.80 2.97
CA ASP A 133 8.88 7.35 3.02
C ASP A 133 7.55 6.58 3.08
N LEU A 134 6.62 7.03 3.94
CA LEU A 134 5.26 6.47 4.00
C LEU A 134 4.56 6.57 2.64
N PHE A 135 4.65 7.71 1.97
CA PHE A 135 4.10 7.89 0.63
C PHE A 135 4.76 6.91 -0.35
N HIS A 136 6.09 6.88 -0.42
CA HIS A 136 6.84 6.03 -1.34
C HIS A 136 6.46 4.55 -1.19
N ASP A 137 6.42 4.05 0.04
CA ASP A 137 6.14 2.64 0.32
C ASP A 137 4.66 2.27 0.12
N GLN A 138 3.75 3.22 0.37
CA GLN A 138 2.31 2.96 0.30
C GLN A 138 1.66 3.48 -0.99
N VAL A 139 2.39 4.08 -1.92
CA VAL A 139 1.82 4.73 -3.11
C VAL A 139 0.93 3.79 -3.95
N SER A 140 1.31 2.51 -4.03
CA SER A 140 0.55 1.48 -4.75
C SER A 140 -0.77 1.11 -4.06
N TYR A 141 -0.88 1.38 -2.76
CA TYR A 141 -2.06 1.14 -1.91
C TYR A 141 -2.92 2.41 -1.73
N PHE A 142 -2.29 3.58 -1.78
CA PHE A 142 -2.84 4.88 -1.43
C PHE A 142 -3.85 5.43 -2.44
N LEU A 143 -3.57 5.31 -3.74
CA LEU A 143 -4.37 5.96 -4.78
C LEU A 143 -4.80 4.93 -5.84
N PRO A 144 -6.10 4.60 -5.94
CA PRO A 144 -6.62 3.72 -6.99
C PRO A 144 -6.22 4.17 -8.40
N HIS A 145 -6.10 5.50 -8.60
CA HIS A 145 -5.67 6.15 -9.84
C HIS A 145 -4.13 6.27 -9.98
N SER A 146 -3.36 5.98 -8.93
CA SER A 146 -1.88 5.97 -8.95
C SER A 146 -1.30 4.56 -8.83
N ARG A 147 -2.15 3.53 -8.92
CA ARG A 147 -1.68 2.16 -9.21
C ARG A 147 -0.94 2.09 -10.53
N ASP A 148 -1.24 3.01 -11.46
CA ASP A 148 -0.41 3.25 -12.62
C ASP A 148 0.72 4.22 -12.22
N PRO A 149 1.99 3.78 -12.23
CA PRO A 149 3.14 4.65 -12.00
C PRO A 149 3.26 5.79 -13.04
N LYS A 150 2.47 5.74 -14.12
CA LYS A 150 2.38 6.78 -15.14
C LYS A 150 1.12 7.63 -15.02
N GLY A 151 0.28 7.39 -14.02
CA GLY A 151 -0.91 8.17 -13.75
C GLY A 151 -0.57 9.58 -13.29
N GLU A 152 -1.37 10.57 -13.71
CA GLU A 152 -1.15 11.99 -13.37
C GLU A 152 -1.01 12.23 -11.86
N SER A 153 -1.81 11.53 -11.05
CA SER A 153 -1.75 11.64 -9.60
C SER A 153 -0.43 11.12 -9.02
N TYR A 154 0.12 10.01 -9.55
CA TYR A 154 1.42 9.50 -9.11
C TYR A 154 2.51 10.53 -9.41
N LEU A 155 2.56 10.99 -10.67
CA LEU A 155 3.56 11.94 -11.15
C LEU A 155 3.47 13.29 -10.42
N GLY A 156 2.25 13.75 -10.10
CA GLY A 156 2.05 14.97 -9.32
C GLY A 156 2.69 14.88 -7.94
N TRP A 157 2.49 13.76 -7.25
CA TRP A 157 3.12 13.52 -5.95
C TRP A 157 4.63 13.31 -6.03
N GLU A 158 5.09 12.50 -6.99
CA GLU A 158 6.53 12.30 -7.22
C GLU A 158 7.25 13.63 -7.49
N ASN A 159 6.65 14.48 -8.32
CA ASN A 159 7.18 15.82 -8.58
C ASN A 159 7.16 16.68 -7.32
N TYR A 160 6.07 16.68 -6.55
CA TYR A 160 5.99 17.43 -5.30
C TYR A 160 7.11 17.04 -4.33
N ILE A 161 7.35 15.75 -4.12
CA ILE A 161 8.39 15.26 -3.21
C ILE A 161 9.78 15.61 -3.75
N THR A 162 10.02 15.35 -5.04
CA THR A 162 11.30 15.66 -5.70
C THR A 162 11.61 17.16 -5.61
N GLU A 163 10.63 18.02 -5.89
CA GLU A 163 10.79 19.47 -5.78
C GLU A 163 11.00 19.92 -4.33
N SER A 164 10.37 19.26 -3.35
CA SER A 164 10.60 19.56 -1.93
C SER A 164 12.06 19.32 -1.54
N PHE A 165 12.67 18.21 -1.96
CA PHE A 165 14.09 17.95 -1.74
C PHE A 165 15.01 18.95 -2.43
N LYS A 166 14.64 19.43 -3.63
CA LYS A 166 15.39 20.49 -4.34
C LYS A 166 15.33 21.83 -3.64
N GLN A 167 14.17 22.17 -3.08
CA GLN A 167 13.91 23.48 -2.48
C GLN A 167 14.37 23.56 -1.02
N SER A 168 14.51 22.43 -0.33
CA SER A 168 14.90 22.39 1.07
C SER A 168 16.16 21.54 1.29
N PRO A 169 17.36 22.17 1.31
CA PRO A 169 18.61 21.46 1.60
C PRO A 169 18.61 20.73 2.94
N ILE A 170 17.86 21.25 3.92
CA ILE A 170 17.69 20.64 5.24
C ILE A 170 17.17 19.20 5.13
N LEU A 171 16.27 18.90 4.18
CA LEU A 171 15.75 17.54 4.00
C LEU A 171 16.85 16.57 3.57
N CYS A 172 17.70 16.95 2.61
CA CYS A 172 18.80 16.10 2.17
C CYS A 172 19.88 15.95 3.24
N GLN A 173 20.22 17.04 3.94
CA GLN A 173 21.18 16.99 5.04
C GLN A 173 20.69 16.09 6.17
N ARG A 174 19.41 16.20 6.54
CA ARG A 174 18.83 15.37 7.57
C ARG A 174 18.76 13.91 7.12
N LEU A 175 18.30 13.63 5.90
CA LEU A 175 18.27 12.27 5.35
C LEU A 175 19.66 11.61 5.35
N ALA A 176 20.73 12.36 5.07
CA ALA A 176 22.09 11.87 5.18
C ALA A 176 22.50 11.49 6.61
N GLN A 177 21.99 12.19 7.63
CA GLN A 177 22.24 11.89 9.04
C GLN A 177 21.47 10.65 9.53
N VAL A 178 20.25 10.43 9.03
CA VAL A 178 19.34 9.35 9.47
C VAL A 178 19.05 8.31 8.39
N GLN A 179 19.97 8.11 7.44
CA GLN A 179 19.80 7.23 6.27
C GLN A 179 19.46 5.76 6.62
N ASP A 180 19.84 5.32 7.82
CA ASP A 180 19.62 3.94 8.27
C ASP A 180 18.19 3.69 8.75
N TRP A 181 17.40 4.76 8.94
CA TRP A 181 16.01 4.66 9.36
C TRP A 181 15.06 4.35 8.20
N TYR A 182 15.49 4.64 6.96
CA TYR A 182 14.63 4.62 5.79
C TYR A 182 15.00 3.52 4.79
N THR A 183 14.00 3.12 4.00
CA THR A 183 14.14 2.04 3.03
C THR A 183 15.16 2.39 1.92
N PRO A 184 15.86 1.39 1.34
CA PRO A 184 16.75 1.65 0.20
C PRO A 184 16.04 2.31 -0.99
N GLY A 185 14.79 1.92 -1.27
CA GLY A 185 13.99 2.49 -2.36
C GLY A 185 13.74 3.98 -2.16
N PHE A 186 13.34 4.39 -0.96
CA PHE A 186 13.13 5.80 -0.66
C PHE A 186 14.43 6.63 -0.77
N LYS A 187 15.56 6.08 -0.34
CA LYS A 187 16.86 6.75 -0.48
C LYS A 187 17.21 7.03 -1.94
N GLU A 188 17.01 6.06 -2.82
CA GLU A 188 17.22 6.23 -4.27
C GLU A 188 16.24 7.25 -4.86
N PHE A 189 14.99 7.20 -4.42
CA PHE A 189 13.92 8.11 -4.83
C PHE A 189 14.20 9.57 -4.48
N SER A 190 14.78 9.85 -3.29
CA SER A 190 15.08 11.21 -2.81
C SER A 190 16.08 11.99 -3.69
N ARG A 191 16.93 11.28 -4.45
CA ARG A 191 18.03 11.82 -5.28
C ARG A 191 19.07 12.68 -4.57
N CYS A 192 19.01 12.84 -3.24
CA CYS A 192 19.98 13.62 -2.45
C CYS A 192 21.44 13.14 -2.59
N PHE A 193 21.64 11.88 -2.98
CA PHE A 193 22.97 11.27 -3.11
C PHE A 193 23.48 11.16 -4.56
N GLN A 194 22.72 11.67 -5.54
CA GLN A 194 23.14 11.66 -6.94
C GLN A 194 24.06 12.85 -7.23
N LYS A 195 25.20 12.61 -7.89
CA LYS A 195 26.13 13.67 -8.30
C LYS A 195 25.42 14.70 -9.19
N GLY A 196 25.32 15.94 -8.74
CA GLY A 196 24.70 17.05 -9.49
C GLY A 196 23.56 17.75 -8.77
N TYR A 197 23.22 17.32 -7.56
CA TYR A 197 22.55 18.13 -6.54
C TYR A 197 23.56 18.75 -5.58
#